data_AF-A0A1F7RMQ2-F1
#
_entry.id   AF-A0A1F7RMQ2-F1
#
_cell.length_a   1.000
_cell.length_b   1.000
_cell.length_c   1.000
_cell.angle_alpha   90.00
_cell.angle_beta   90.00
_cell.angle_gamma   90.00
#
_symmetry.space_group_name_H-M   'P 1'
#
loop_
_entity.id
_entity.type
_entity.pdbx_description
1 polymer ?
#
loop_
_entity_poly.entity_id
_entity_poly.type
_entity_poly.pdbx_seq_one_letter_code
_entity_poly.pdbx_strand_id
1 'polypeptide(L)'
;MKQFKNYPVSFLEIKKILTAKRKAGFEFVNFTGGEPTLHPNFIEIVKFAKRIGYRTYIGTNGAMLARPDFCEKAAPFLDEISLSIHGYNSLTHDDLVKRKGAFKDIIRAIKNLDKLEFKNRFANVVATKKNFNYLDKILRFLTKNKFKQVLFSNTAPEGNGLKSFKELEVKINDWRKIAPKLKKISERSGIPIRFFGLPICALNGAASLSNDFFWDARTTTERCITKKNMARLIEINNDAPSRNRIKLDLCKNCRYDKICFGVFNEYINNFGTQDIKMK
;
A
#
# COMPACT_ATOMS: atom_id res chain seq x y z
N MET A 1 9.48 18.27 -5.22
CA MET A 1 8.79 17.98 -3.94
C MET A 1 8.75 19.26 -3.14
N LYS A 2 7.56 19.83 -2.83
CA LYS A 2 7.49 20.84 -1.78
C LYS A 2 7.93 20.15 -0.48
N GLN A 3 9.12 20.48 -0.01
CA GLN A 3 9.66 20.00 1.26
C GLN A 3 8.65 20.35 2.36
N PHE A 4 8.07 19.36 3.03
CA PHE A 4 7.41 19.55 4.34
C PHE A 4 8.50 19.80 5.40
N LYS A 5 9.33 20.83 5.20
CA LYS A 5 10.57 21.00 5.95
C LYS A 5 10.37 21.56 7.35
N ASN A 6 9.25 22.27 7.63
CA ASN A 6 9.34 23.19 8.75
C ASN A 6 8.71 22.74 10.06
N TYR A 7 7.80 21.75 10.10
CA TYR A 7 7.28 21.25 11.38
C TYR A 7 6.76 19.81 11.24
N PRO A 8 7.50 18.74 11.59
CA PRO A 8 6.88 17.43 11.76
C PRO A 8 5.79 17.51 12.85
N VAL A 9 4.79 16.62 12.80
CA VAL A 9 3.84 16.49 13.92
C VAL A 9 4.65 16.16 15.16
N SER A 10 4.44 16.87 16.27
CA SER A 10 5.27 16.63 17.44
C SER A 10 5.04 15.22 17.99
N PHE A 11 6.07 14.65 18.60
CA PHE A 11 5.93 13.36 19.29
C PHE A 11 4.82 13.39 20.34
N LEU A 12 4.63 14.53 21.02
CA LEU A 12 3.57 14.70 22.02
C LEU A 12 2.16 14.62 21.41
N GLU A 13 1.93 15.26 20.26
CA GLU A 13 0.64 15.17 19.54
C GLU A 13 0.35 13.73 19.11
N ILE A 14 1.36 13.04 18.56
CA ILE A 14 1.23 11.63 18.16
C ILE A 14 0.90 10.75 19.38
N LYS A 15 1.59 10.93 20.51
CA LYS A 15 1.28 10.20 21.75
C LYS A 15 -0.16 10.44 22.21
N LYS A 16 -0.64 11.68 22.16
CA LYS A 16 -2.02 12.02 22.53
C LYS A 16 -3.03 11.27 21.66
N ILE A 17 -2.83 11.28 20.34
CA ILE A 17 -3.71 10.56 19.40
C ILE A 17 -3.67 9.06 19.65
N LEU A 18 -2.48 8.45 19.71
CA LEU A 18 -2.33 7.02 19.94
C LEU A 18 -2.98 6.60 21.27
N THR A 19 -2.81 7.39 22.32
CA THR A 19 -3.43 7.11 23.62
C THR A 19 -4.96 7.20 23.54
N ALA A 20 -5.49 8.26 22.92
CA ALA A 20 -6.92 8.46 22.78
C ALA A 20 -7.57 7.34 21.94
N LYS A 21 -6.96 6.98 20.81
CA LYS A 21 -7.47 5.90 19.94
C LYS A 21 -7.33 4.53 20.59
N ARG A 22 -6.27 4.27 21.35
CA ARG A 22 -6.14 3.01 22.09
C ARG A 22 -7.26 2.88 23.12
N LYS A 23 -7.54 3.95 23.87
CA LYS A 23 -8.67 4.01 24.81
C LYS A 23 -10.03 3.84 24.13
N ALA A 24 -10.16 4.30 22.89
CA ALA A 24 -11.36 4.12 22.06
C ALA A 24 -11.47 2.72 21.42
N GLY A 25 -10.61 1.76 21.79
CA GLY A 25 -10.71 0.36 21.35
C GLY A 25 -9.93 0.03 20.07
N PHE A 26 -9.16 0.98 19.50
CA PHE A 26 -8.31 0.65 18.35
C PHE A 26 -7.17 -0.28 18.79
N GLU A 27 -7.00 -1.40 18.09
CA GLU A 27 -5.98 -2.41 18.40
C GLU A 27 -4.79 -2.39 17.43
N PHE A 28 -5.01 -1.86 16.22
CA PHE A 28 -4.02 -1.83 15.15
C PHE A 28 -3.61 -0.38 14.85
N VAL A 29 -2.33 -0.15 14.62
CA VAL A 29 -1.82 1.12 14.10
C VAL A 29 -0.94 0.86 12.88
N ASN A 30 -1.26 1.54 11.78
CA ASN A 30 -0.49 1.53 10.56
C ASN A 30 0.21 2.88 10.38
N PHE A 31 1.54 2.89 10.44
CA PHE A 31 2.34 4.06 10.12
C PHE A 31 2.55 4.17 8.61
N THR A 32 2.02 5.25 8.04
CA THR A 32 2.08 5.59 6.61
C THR A 32 2.41 7.08 6.41
N GLY A 33 2.21 7.61 5.20
CA GLY A 33 2.41 9.01 4.84
C GLY A 33 3.20 9.13 3.54
N GLY A 34 4.17 10.05 3.52
CA GLY A 34 5.23 10.03 2.50
C GLY A 34 6.19 8.87 2.76
N GLU A 35 7.09 9.07 3.73
CA GLU A 35 7.94 8.00 4.28
C GLU A 35 8.00 8.15 5.80
N PRO A 36 7.29 7.30 6.57
CA PRO A 36 7.16 7.44 8.03
C PRO A 36 8.50 7.37 8.76
N THR A 37 9.46 6.60 8.22
CA THR A 37 10.78 6.42 8.85
C THR A 37 11.66 7.67 8.84
N LEU A 38 11.30 8.70 8.06
CA LEU A 38 11.98 10.00 8.07
C LEU A 38 11.55 10.90 9.23
N HIS A 39 10.53 10.51 10.01
CA HIS A 39 10.14 11.27 11.18
C HIS A 39 11.27 11.22 12.24
N PRO A 40 11.73 12.37 12.80
CA PRO A 40 12.88 12.41 13.71
C PRO A 40 12.69 11.55 14.97
N ASN A 41 11.44 11.39 15.42
CA ASN A 41 11.08 10.55 16.56
C ASN A 41 10.47 9.19 16.18
N PHE A 42 10.64 8.69 14.93
CA PHE A 42 9.97 7.47 14.48
C PHE A 42 10.18 6.27 15.43
N ILE A 43 11.43 6.05 15.86
CA ILE A 43 11.78 4.97 16.80
C ILE A 43 11.01 5.10 18.12
N GLU A 44 10.91 6.30 18.68
CA GLU A 44 10.20 6.53 19.94
C GLU A 44 8.67 6.42 19.77
N ILE A 45 8.15 6.78 18.60
CA ILE A 45 6.74 6.61 18.24
C ILE A 45 6.37 5.13 18.20
N VAL A 46 7.13 4.31 17.49
CA VAL A 46 6.81 2.88 17.36
C VAL A 46 6.97 2.13 18.69
N LYS A 47 8.02 2.44 19.46
CA LYS A 47 8.19 1.94 20.84
C LYS A 47 7.00 2.29 21.71
N PHE A 48 6.54 3.55 21.66
CA PHE A 48 5.41 4.01 22.44
C PHE A 48 4.12 3.27 22.05
N ALA A 49 3.84 3.16 20.75
CA ALA A 49 2.67 2.45 20.25
C ALA A 49 2.65 0.99 20.71
N LYS A 50 3.79 0.29 20.57
CA LYS A 50 3.95 -1.09 21.03
C LYS A 50 3.72 -1.20 22.54
N ARG A 51 4.29 -0.30 23.33
CA ARG A 51 4.16 -0.28 24.80
C ARG A 51 2.72 -0.10 25.27
N ILE A 52 1.91 0.70 24.58
CA ILE A 52 0.49 0.89 24.93
C ILE A 52 -0.43 -0.18 24.32
N GLY A 53 0.15 -1.25 23.76
CA GLY A 53 -0.59 -2.45 23.34
C GLY A 53 -1.18 -2.38 21.94
N TYR A 54 -0.67 -1.52 21.05
CA TYR A 54 -1.00 -1.64 19.63
C TYR A 54 -0.26 -2.82 18.99
N ARG A 55 -0.96 -3.50 18.06
CA ARG A 55 -0.30 -4.21 16.97
C ARG A 55 0.16 -3.21 15.92
N THR A 56 1.46 -3.23 15.65
CA THR A 56 2.15 -2.18 14.89
C THR A 56 2.48 -2.63 13.48
N TYR A 57 2.08 -1.82 12.50
CA TYR A 57 2.36 -2.05 11.09
C TYR A 57 3.02 -0.81 10.50
N ILE A 58 3.94 -1.00 9.55
CA ILE A 58 4.49 0.10 8.75
C ILE A 58 4.43 -0.22 7.25
N GLY A 59 4.03 0.77 6.45
CA GLY A 59 4.33 0.83 5.02
C GLY A 59 5.55 1.72 4.76
N THR A 60 6.61 1.20 4.14
CA THR A 60 7.85 1.96 3.90
C THR A 60 8.51 1.59 2.57
N ASN A 61 9.28 2.53 2.01
CA ASN A 61 10.16 2.27 0.86
C ASN A 61 11.44 1.48 1.23
N GLY A 62 11.68 1.23 2.53
CA GLY A 62 12.79 0.42 3.02
C GLY A 62 14.14 1.11 3.10
N ALA A 63 14.28 2.37 2.66
CA ALA A 63 15.55 3.07 2.62
C ALA A 63 16.20 3.20 4.02
N MET A 64 15.41 3.52 5.06
CA MET A 64 15.93 3.60 6.43
C MET A 64 16.22 2.21 7.01
N LEU A 65 15.44 1.18 6.66
CA LEU A 65 15.70 -0.20 7.08
C LEU A 65 16.96 -0.79 6.42
N ALA A 66 17.44 -0.22 5.32
CA ALA A 66 18.72 -0.57 4.71
C ALA A 66 19.91 -0.22 5.61
N ARG A 67 19.72 0.68 6.59
CA ARG A 67 20.73 1.03 7.60
C ARG A 67 20.60 0.07 8.80
N PRO A 68 21.66 -0.70 9.15
CA PRO A 68 21.58 -1.69 10.23
C PRO A 68 21.18 -1.08 11.58
N ASP A 69 21.79 0.05 11.95
CA ASP A 69 21.53 0.79 13.20
C ASP A 69 20.06 1.17 13.37
N PHE A 70 19.42 1.62 12.30
CA PHE A 70 18.01 1.97 12.31
C PHE A 70 17.12 0.73 12.34
N CYS A 71 17.46 -0.29 11.54
CA CYS A 71 16.69 -1.54 11.46
C CYS A 71 16.64 -2.26 12.82
N GLU A 72 17.78 -2.39 13.49
CA GLU A 72 17.92 -2.99 14.83
C GLU A 72 17.09 -2.24 15.89
N LYS A 73 16.99 -0.92 15.78
CA LYS A 73 16.21 -0.10 16.72
C LYS A 73 14.71 -0.08 16.44
N ALA A 74 14.30 -0.28 15.18
CA ALA A 74 12.89 -0.18 14.76
C ALA A 74 12.17 -1.52 14.74
N ALA A 75 12.77 -2.54 14.11
CA ALA A 75 12.12 -3.81 13.81
C ALA A 75 11.59 -4.56 15.04
N PRO A 76 12.25 -4.57 16.22
CA PRO A 76 11.72 -5.25 17.41
C PRO A 76 10.38 -4.69 17.92
N PHE A 77 10.05 -3.46 17.55
CA PHE A 77 8.81 -2.80 17.96
C PHE A 77 7.74 -2.79 16.87
N LEU A 78 8.01 -3.41 15.72
CA LEU A 78 7.09 -3.58 14.60
C LEU A 78 6.56 -5.02 14.60
N ASP A 79 5.25 -5.20 14.48
CA ASP A 79 4.68 -6.53 14.30
C ASP A 79 4.69 -6.95 12.83
N GLU A 80 4.55 -5.97 11.93
CA GLU A 80 4.47 -6.18 10.48
C GLU A 80 5.18 -5.06 9.71
N ILE A 81 5.91 -5.43 8.66
CA ILE A 81 6.59 -4.49 7.77
C ILE A 81 6.15 -4.77 6.35
N SER A 82 5.58 -3.77 5.69
CA SER A 82 5.25 -3.82 4.26
C SER A 82 6.19 -2.93 3.47
N LEU A 83 6.94 -3.56 2.56
CA LEU A 83 7.88 -2.89 1.68
C LEU A 83 7.21 -2.54 0.35
N SER A 84 7.34 -1.29 -0.08
CA SER A 84 6.93 -0.82 -1.40
C SER A 84 7.95 -1.28 -2.45
N ILE A 85 7.63 -2.35 -3.19
CA ILE A 85 8.56 -3.00 -4.14
C ILE A 85 7.92 -3.06 -5.52
N HIS A 86 8.32 -2.14 -6.41
CA HIS A 86 7.69 -1.98 -7.72
C HIS A 86 8.43 -2.65 -8.89
N GLY A 87 9.52 -3.36 -8.64
CA GLY A 87 10.39 -3.96 -9.66
C GLY A 87 11.18 -5.13 -9.08
N TYR A 88 11.70 -5.99 -9.96
CA TYR A 88 12.46 -7.20 -9.59
C TYR A 88 13.98 -7.04 -9.75
N ASN A 89 14.41 -5.87 -10.22
CA ASN A 89 15.81 -5.47 -10.37
C ASN A 89 15.93 -3.94 -10.26
N SER A 90 17.16 -3.43 -10.21
CA SER A 90 17.44 -1.99 -10.14
C SER A 90 16.88 -1.23 -11.32
N LEU A 91 16.99 -1.75 -12.55
CA LEU A 91 16.52 -1.07 -13.76
C LEU A 91 15.02 -0.75 -13.68
N THR A 92 14.19 -1.72 -13.32
CA THR A 92 12.73 -1.57 -13.28
C THR A 92 12.24 -0.83 -12.04
N HIS A 93 12.84 -1.11 -10.88
CA HIS A 93 12.41 -0.50 -9.63
C HIS A 93 12.84 0.97 -9.56
N ASP A 94 14.13 1.27 -9.81
CA ASP A 94 14.69 2.61 -9.67
C ASP A 94 14.10 3.59 -10.68
N ASP A 95 13.78 3.14 -11.91
CA ASP A 95 13.09 3.98 -12.90
C ASP A 95 11.69 4.39 -12.43
N LEU A 96 10.94 3.45 -11.83
CA LEU A 96 9.58 3.72 -11.40
C LEU A 96 9.55 4.67 -10.20
N VAL A 97 10.42 4.45 -9.21
CA VAL A 97 10.48 5.32 -8.01
C VAL A 97 11.34 6.57 -8.20
N LYS A 98 11.96 6.73 -9.37
CA LYS A 98 12.83 7.86 -9.76
C LYS A 98 13.96 8.10 -8.76
N ARG A 99 14.56 7.02 -8.26
CA ARG A 99 15.70 7.07 -7.33
C ARG A 99 16.70 5.96 -7.61
N LYS A 100 17.88 6.34 -8.10
CA LYS A 100 19.01 5.42 -8.28
C LYS A 100 19.41 4.81 -6.93
N GLY A 101 19.63 3.50 -6.91
CA GLY A 101 19.99 2.73 -5.72
C GLY A 101 18.82 2.28 -4.87
N ALA A 102 17.57 2.56 -5.25
CA ALA A 102 16.42 2.21 -4.42
C ALA A 102 16.22 0.71 -4.24
N PHE A 103 16.40 -0.05 -5.32
CA PHE A 103 16.38 -1.50 -5.25
C PHE A 103 17.51 -2.05 -4.38
N LYS A 104 18.70 -1.43 -4.42
CA LYS A 104 19.84 -1.83 -3.57
C LYS A 104 19.51 -1.67 -2.10
N ASP A 105 18.80 -0.60 -1.74
CA ASP A 105 18.36 -0.38 -0.37
C ASP A 105 17.32 -1.42 0.06
N ILE A 106 16.37 -1.79 -0.80
CA ILE A 106 15.43 -2.91 -0.53
C ILE A 106 16.18 -4.20 -0.23
N ILE A 107 17.18 -4.55 -1.05
CA ILE A 107 17.98 -5.77 -0.83
C ILE A 107 18.73 -5.71 0.51
N ARG A 108 19.28 -4.55 0.88
CA ARG A 108 19.93 -4.35 2.18
C ARG A 108 18.93 -4.44 3.34
N ALA A 109 17.76 -3.85 3.20
CA ALA A 109 16.69 -3.92 4.20
C ALA A 109 16.24 -5.36 4.44
N ILE A 110 16.05 -6.14 3.37
CA ILE A 110 15.73 -7.58 3.46
C ILE A 110 16.83 -8.31 4.24
N LYS A 111 18.11 -8.09 3.91
CA LYS A 111 19.24 -8.71 4.60
C LYS A 111 19.31 -8.33 6.08
N ASN A 112 19.06 -7.07 6.44
CA ASN A 112 19.04 -6.64 7.83
C ASN A 112 17.88 -7.30 8.60
N LEU A 113 16.70 -7.36 7.98
CA LEU A 113 15.55 -8.05 8.57
C LEU A 113 15.77 -9.56 8.71
N ASP A 114 16.52 -10.19 7.79
CA ASP A 114 16.92 -11.60 7.90
C ASP A 114 17.85 -11.84 9.09
N LYS A 115 18.81 -10.95 9.35
CA LYS A 115 19.69 -11.04 10.53
C LYS A 115 18.93 -10.95 11.85
N LEU A 116 17.80 -10.24 11.86
CA LEU A 116 16.91 -10.12 13.03
C LEU A 116 15.83 -11.21 13.06
N GLU A 117 15.90 -12.19 12.15
CA GLU A 117 14.90 -13.24 11.98
C GLU A 117 13.46 -12.71 11.84
N PHE A 118 13.31 -11.50 11.29
CA PHE A 118 12.02 -10.83 11.16
C PHE A 118 11.20 -11.45 10.01
N LYS A 119 10.20 -12.25 10.35
CA LYS A 119 9.41 -13.05 9.39
C LYS A 119 8.16 -12.35 8.86
N ASN A 120 7.63 -11.33 9.54
CA ASN A 120 6.35 -10.69 9.17
C ASN A 120 6.51 -9.61 8.10
N ARG A 121 7.11 -9.98 6.96
CA ARG A 121 7.38 -9.08 5.83
C ARG A 121 6.33 -9.24 4.75
N PHE A 122 5.71 -8.13 4.38
CA PHE A 122 4.71 -8.01 3.34
C PHE A 122 5.25 -7.13 2.21
N ALA A 123 4.68 -7.27 1.02
CA ALA A 123 5.05 -6.41 -0.11
C ALA A 123 3.81 -5.73 -0.68
N ASN A 124 3.91 -4.44 -0.91
CA ASN A 124 2.95 -3.71 -1.71
C ASN A 124 3.58 -3.38 -3.07
N VAL A 125 2.92 -3.79 -4.14
CA VAL A 125 3.32 -3.54 -5.53
C VAL A 125 2.22 -2.70 -6.17
N VAL A 126 2.45 -1.40 -6.29
CA VAL A 126 1.61 -0.57 -7.16
C VAL A 126 1.95 -0.89 -8.61
N ALA A 127 0.96 -1.39 -9.34
CA ALA A 127 1.07 -1.70 -10.75
C ALA A 127 0.75 -0.45 -11.58
N THR A 128 1.62 -0.21 -12.55
CA THR A 128 1.57 0.88 -13.51
C THR A 128 1.92 0.32 -14.88
N LYS A 129 1.64 1.05 -15.97
CA LYS A 129 2.05 0.63 -17.33
C LYS A 129 3.53 0.27 -17.43
N LYS A 130 4.40 0.89 -16.62
CA LYS A 130 5.85 0.67 -16.64
C LYS A 130 6.30 -0.67 -16.06
N ASN A 131 5.60 -1.20 -15.06
CA ASN A 131 5.98 -2.45 -14.40
C ASN A 131 4.99 -3.59 -14.62
N PHE A 132 3.86 -3.33 -15.29
CA PHE A 132 2.78 -4.31 -15.45
C PHE A 132 3.23 -5.62 -16.12
N ASN A 133 4.05 -5.51 -17.17
CA ASN A 133 4.60 -6.67 -17.88
C ASN A 133 5.63 -7.47 -17.07
N TYR A 134 5.98 -7.00 -15.87
CA TYR A 134 6.94 -7.62 -14.98
C TYR A 134 6.34 -8.10 -13.66
N LEU A 135 5.02 -8.01 -13.46
CA LEU A 135 4.38 -8.41 -12.19
C LEU A 135 4.65 -9.87 -11.82
N ASP A 136 4.76 -10.76 -12.82
CA ASP A 136 5.11 -12.17 -12.59
C ASP A 136 6.56 -12.33 -12.11
N LYS A 137 7.50 -11.58 -12.69
CA LYS A 137 8.90 -11.54 -12.24
C LYS A 137 9.03 -10.94 -10.84
N ILE A 138 8.27 -9.89 -10.54
CA ILE A 138 8.19 -9.28 -9.20
C ILE A 138 7.66 -10.31 -8.20
N LEU A 139 6.57 -11.02 -8.51
CA LEU A 139 6.03 -12.06 -7.63
C LEU A 139 7.05 -13.17 -7.33
N ARG A 140 7.80 -13.64 -8.34
CA ARG A 140 8.86 -14.63 -8.17
C ARG A 140 10.01 -14.12 -7.31
N PHE A 141 10.42 -12.87 -7.51
CA PHE A 141 11.42 -12.21 -6.67
C PHE A 141 10.96 -12.15 -5.21
N LEU A 142 9.73 -11.73 -4.95
CA LEU A 142 9.17 -11.64 -3.60
C LEU A 142 9.03 -13.02 -2.94
N THR A 143 8.63 -14.03 -3.71
CA THR A 143 8.62 -15.43 -3.26
C THR A 143 10.01 -15.86 -2.79
N LYS A 144 11.04 -15.65 -3.63
CA LYS A 144 12.43 -16.03 -3.34
C LYS A 144 12.96 -15.37 -2.06
N ASN A 145 12.50 -14.15 -1.75
CA ASN A 145 12.91 -13.39 -0.57
C ASN A 145 11.97 -13.59 0.64
N LYS A 146 11.15 -14.65 0.64
CA LYS A 146 10.33 -15.11 1.78
C LYS A 146 9.36 -14.05 2.30
N PHE A 147 8.75 -13.27 1.41
CA PHE A 147 7.63 -12.40 1.79
C PHE A 147 6.40 -13.25 2.14
N LYS A 148 5.65 -12.85 3.18
CA LYS A 148 4.46 -13.57 3.65
C LYS A 148 3.24 -13.37 2.76
N GLN A 149 3.12 -12.23 2.10
CA GLN A 149 2.02 -11.94 1.17
C GLN A 149 2.41 -10.75 0.26
N VAL A 150 1.85 -10.74 -0.94
CA VAL A 150 1.97 -9.62 -1.89
C VAL A 150 0.61 -8.98 -2.15
N LEU A 151 0.51 -7.69 -1.94
CA LEU A 151 -0.62 -6.86 -2.36
C LEU A 151 -0.29 -6.21 -3.71
N PHE A 152 -0.98 -6.62 -4.77
CA PHE A 152 -0.97 -5.92 -6.05
C PHE A 152 -2.02 -4.82 -6.04
N SER A 153 -1.56 -3.58 -5.94
CA SER A 153 -2.42 -2.40 -5.92
C SER A 153 -2.53 -1.81 -7.32
N ASN A 154 -3.76 -1.50 -7.74
CA ASN A 154 -3.97 -0.60 -8.86
C ASN A 154 -3.51 0.83 -8.50
N THR A 155 -3.26 1.68 -9.50
CA THR A 155 -2.87 3.07 -9.21
C THR A 155 -4.07 3.79 -8.60
N ALA A 156 -3.93 4.25 -7.36
CA ALA A 156 -4.97 5.06 -6.72
C ALA A 156 -4.87 6.51 -7.27
N PRO A 157 -6.00 7.15 -7.63
CA PRO A 157 -6.03 8.54 -8.11
C PRO A 157 -5.89 9.53 -6.95
N GLU A 158 -4.78 9.44 -6.22
CA GLU A 158 -4.46 10.26 -5.05
C GLU A 158 -3.05 10.86 -5.20
N GLY A 159 -2.82 12.05 -4.63
CA GLY A 159 -1.50 12.69 -4.62
C GLY A 159 -0.86 12.80 -6.00
N ASN A 160 0.35 12.23 -6.17
CA ASN A 160 1.03 12.19 -7.48
C ASN A 160 0.40 11.18 -8.44
N GLY A 161 -0.27 10.14 -7.93
CA GLY A 161 -1.00 9.17 -8.75
C GLY A 161 -2.15 9.82 -9.51
N LEU A 162 -2.84 10.80 -8.90
CA LEU A 162 -3.86 11.60 -9.59
C LEU A 162 -3.29 12.43 -10.73
N LYS A 163 -2.18 13.13 -10.48
CA LYS A 163 -1.56 14.07 -11.46
C LYS A 163 -1.10 13.39 -12.74
N SER A 164 -0.65 12.14 -12.63
CA SER A 164 -0.14 11.34 -13.76
C SER A 164 -1.01 10.10 -13.99
N PHE A 165 -2.30 10.14 -13.60
CA PHE A 165 -3.15 8.96 -13.56
C PHE A 165 -3.24 8.28 -14.94
N LYS A 166 -3.57 9.05 -15.99
CA LYS A 166 -3.69 8.54 -17.37
C LYS A 166 -2.43 7.86 -17.89
N GLU A 167 -1.26 8.32 -17.46
CA GLU A 167 0.04 7.78 -17.87
C GLU A 167 0.39 6.50 -17.11
N LEU A 168 0.07 6.46 -15.82
CA LEU A 168 0.41 5.36 -14.92
C LEU A 168 -0.58 4.20 -15.01
N GLU A 169 -1.87 4.50 -15.15
CA GLU A 169 -2.96 3.56 -14.94
C GLU A 169 -2.98 2.42 -15.96
N VAL A 170 -3.24 1.21 -15.48
CA VAL A 170 -3.37 0.03 -16.32
C VAL A 170 -4.83 -0.23 -16.64
N LYS A 171 -5.13 -0.56 -17.90
CA LYS A 171 -6.50 -0.85 -18.33
C LYS A 171 -7.07 -2.07 -17.62
N ILE A 172 -8.36 -2.02 -17.30
CA ILE A 172 -9.08 -3.08 -16.59
C ILE A 172 -9.02 -4.42 -17.35
N ASN A 173 -9.07 -4.41 -18.68
CA ASN A 173 -8.96 -5.63 -19.47
C ASN A 173 -7.55 -6.24 -19.47
N ASP A 174 -6.51 -5.44 -19.25
CA ASP A 174 -5.16 -5.97 -19.08
C ASP A 174 -5.04 -6.69 -17.72
N TRP A 175 -5.71 -6.18 -16.69
CA TRP A 175 -5.87 -6.87 -15.41
C TRP A 175 -6.59 -8.23 -15.56
N ARG A 176 -7.66 -8.31 -16.36
CA ARG A 176 -8.37 -9.57 -16.65
C ARG A 176 -7.47 -10.65 -17.23
N LYS A 177 -6.44 -10.25 -17.98
CA LYS A 177 -5.47 -11.17 -18.59
C LYS A 177 -4.41 -11.60 -17.57
N ILE A 178 -3.89 -10.68 -16.75
CA ILE A 178 -2.75 -10.96 -15.85
C ILE A 178 -3.16 -11.62 -14.53
N ALA A 179 -4.32 -11.28 -13.97
CA ALA A 179 -4.75 -11.75 -12.65
C ALA A 179 -4.80 -13.29 -12.54
N PRO A 180 -5.37 -14.04 -13.51
CA PRO A 180 -5.31 -15.50 -13.46
C PRO A 180 -3.88 -16.06 -13.55
N LYS A 181 -2.98 -15.41 -14.30
CA LYS A 181 -1.56 -15.81 -14.35
C LYS A 181 -0.87 -15.62 -13.00
N LEU A 182 -1.09 -14.48 -12.34
CA LEU A 182 -0.53 -14.22 -11.00
C LEU A 182 -1.09 -15.18 -9.96
N LYS A 183 -2.39 -15.50 -9.99
CA LYS A 183 -3.01 -16.53 -9.15
C LYS A 183 -2.30 -17.88 -9.30
N LYS A 184 -2.11 -18.36 -10.53
CA LYS A 184 -1.41 -19.63 -10.79
C LYS A 184 0.02 -19.64 -10.26
N ILE A 185 0.74 -18.51 -10.37
CA ILE A 185 2.11 -18.40 -9.83
C ILE A 185 2.07 -18.46 -8.30
N SER A 186 1.17 -17.69 -7.68
CA SER A 186 0.95 -17.65 -6.23
C SER A 186 0.62 -19.03 -5.64
N GLU A 187 -0.29 -19.78 -6.28
CA GLU A 187 -0.67 -21.14 -5.86
C GLU A 187 0.50 -22.11 -5.94
N ARG A 188 1.31 -22.03 -7.01
CA ARG A 188 2.49 -22.90 -7.19
C ARG A 188 3.61 -22.58 -6.21
N SER A 189 3.79 -21.31 -5.85
CA SER A 189 4.88 -20.90 -4.98
C SER A 189 4.49 -20.80 -3.50
N GLY A 190 3.20 -20.93 -3.18
CA GLY A 190 2.69 -20.88 -1.81
C GLY A 190 2.68 -19.48 -1.17
N ILE A 191 3.00 -18.41 -1.91
CA ILE A 191 2.89 -17.03 -1.40
C ILE A 191 1.48 -16.50 -1.66
N PRO A 192 0.69 -16.13 -0.64
CA PRO A 192 -0.60 -15.48 -0.82
C PRO A 192 -0.47 -14.15 -1.58
N ILE A 193 -1.44 -13.87 -2.45
CA ILE A 193 -1.57 -12.57 -3.10
C ILE A 193 -2.96 -11.96 -2.88
N ARG A 194 -3.03 -10.64 -2.99
CA ARG A 194 -4.28 -9.86 -2.97
C ARG A 194 -4.25 -8.77 -4.04
N PHE A 195 -5.43 -8.36 -4.49
CA PHE A 195 -5.61 -7.29 -5.46
C PHE A 195 -6.39 -6.13 -4.85
N PHE A 196 -5.80 -4.95 -4.84
CA PHE A 196 -6.40 -3.73 -4.30
C PHE A 196 -6.75 -2.74 -5.41
N GLY A 197 -7.89 -2.04 -5.28
CA GLY A 197 -8.27 -0.96 -6.19
C GLY A 197 -8.75 -1.43 -7.58
N LEU A 198 -9.19 -2.69 -7.69
CA LEU A 198 -9.73 -3.26 -8.92
C LEU A 198 -11.18 -3.71 -8.69
N PRO A 199 -12.08 -3.55 -9.67
CA PRO A 199 -13.37 -4.20 -9.61
C PRO A 199 -13.18 -5.72 -9.69
N ILE A 200 -14.02 -6.49 -9.00
CA ILE A 200 -13.89 -7.97 -8.98
C ILE A 200 -13.98 -8.58 -10.39
N CYS A 201 -14.73 -7.96 -11.31
CA CYS A 201 -14.81 -8.39 -12.72
C CYS A 201 -13.50 -8.19 -13.51
N ALA A 202 -12.52 -7.45 -12.98
CA ALA A 202 -11.17 -7.36 -13.54
C ALA A 202 -10.30 -8.58 -13.19
N LEU A 203 -10.71 -9.43 -12.24
CA LEU A 203 -9.83 -10.45 -11.68
C LEU A 203 -9.99 -11.84 -12.33
N ASN A 204 -10.95 -12.03 -13.24
CA ASN A 204 -11.18 -13.25 -14.03
C ASN A 204 -10.63 -14.58 -13.43
N GLY A 205 -11.46 -15.28 -12.64
CA GLY A 205 -11.04 -16.52 -11.96
C GLY A 205 -10.18 -16.30 -10.70
N ALA A 206 -9.83 -15.05 -10.36
CA ALA A 206 -9.14 -14.66 -9.14
C ALA A 206 -9.99 -13.77 -8.22
N ALA A 207 -11.32 -13.85 -8.31
CA ALA A 207 -12.24 -13.00 -7.55
C ALA A 207 -12.01 -13.05 -6.02
N SER A 208 -11.78 -14.24 -5.46
CA SER A 208 -11.51 -14.44 -4.02
C SER A 208 -10.21 -13.79 -3.53
N LEU A 209 -9.34 -13.35 -4.44
CA LEU A 209 -8.11 -12.62 -4.14
C LEU A 209 -8.34 -11.10 -4.09
N SER A 210 -9.56 -10.61 -4.33
CA SER A 210 -9.88 -9.19 -4.17
C SER A 210 -9.75 -8.77 -2.71
N ASN A 211 -9.09 -7.63 -2.48
CA ASN A 211 -9.00 -7.01 -1.17
C ASN A 211 -10.35 -6.43 -0.71
N ASP A 212 -11.34 -6.26 -1.60
CA ASP A 212 -12.66 -5.75 -1.25
C ASP A 212 -13.42 -6.69 -0.29
N PHE A 213 -13.07 -7.99 -0.25
CA PHE A 213 -13.60 -8.94 0.75
C PHE A 213 -13.06 -8.74 2.16
N PHE A 214 -11.94 -8.03 2.31
CA PHE A 214 -11.17 -7.92 3.56
C PHE A 214 -11.04 -6.44 3.96
N TRP A 215 -12.04 -5.65 3.63
CA TRP A 215 -12.05 -4.24 4.01
C TRP A 215 -12.49 -4.10 5.46
N ASP A 216 -11.67 -3.40 6.24
CA ASP A 216 -11.99 -3.02 7.61
C ASP A 216 -12.22 -1.51 7.70
N ALA A 217 -13.17 -1.12 8.55
CA ALA A 217 -13.37 0.27 8.92
C ALA A 217 -12.10 0.80 9.61
N ARG A 218 -11.73 2.04 9.29
CA ARG A 218 -10.52 2.66 9.83
C ARG A 218 -10.63 4.17 9.94
N THR A 219 -9.98 4.71 10.96
CA THR A 219 -9.70 6.13 11.06
C THR A 219 -8.29 6.41 10.58
N THR A 220 -8.16 7.33 9.62
CA THR A 220 -6.86 7.88 9.23
C THR A 220 -6.68 9.22 9.92
N THR A 221 -5.61 9.37 10.68
CA THR A 221 -5.21 10.66 11.24
C THR A 221 -4.03 11.19 10.45
N GLU A 222 -4.22 12.32 9.78
CA GLU A 222 -3.19 12.92 8.93
C GLU A 222 -3.08 14.42 9.13
N ARG A 223 -1.90 14.97 8.84
CA ARG A 223 -1.68 16.42 8.91
C ARG A 223 -2.03 17.07 7.58
N CYS A 224 -3.01 17.96 7.61
CA CYS A 224 -3.42 18.72 6.43
C CYS A 224 -3.19 20.21 6.61
N ILE A 225 -2.85 20.88 5.50
CA ILE A 225 -2.82 22.33 5.42
C ILE A 225 -4.24 22.79 5.07
N THR A 226 -4.84 23.57 5.95
CA THR A 226 -6.18 24.14 5.73
C THR A 226 -6.13 25.29 4.71
N LYS A 227 -7.30 25.70 4.20
CA LYS A 227 -7.43 26.86 3.29
C LYS A 227 -6.81 28.17 3.84
N LYS A 228 -6.62 28.27 5.15
CA LYS A 228 -5.98 29.42 5.84
C LYS A 228 -4.48 29.24 6.10
N ASN A 229 -3.80 28.32 5.39
CA ASN A 229 -2.37 27.97 5.60
C ASN A 229 -2.01 27.45 7.01
N MET A 230 -2.99 27.12 7.86
CA MET A 230 -2.74 26.50 9.15
C MET A 230 -2.67 24.98 8.99
N ALA A 231 -1.59 24.37 9.49
CA ALA A 231 -1.44 22.92 9.51
C ALA A 231 -2.08 22.34 10.78
N ARG A 232 -3.02 21.40 10.61
CA ARG A 232 -3.66 20.69 11.73
C ARG A 232 -3.78 19.19 11.44
N LEU A 233 -3.86 18.41 12.50
CA LEU A 233 -4.25 17.00 12.40
C LEU A 233 -5.75 16.93 12.15
N ILE A 234 -6.14 16.15 11.14
CA ILE A 234 -7.54 15.83 10.85
C ILE A 234 -7.73 14.32 10.99
N GLU A 235 -8.94 13.94 11.36
CA GLU A 235 -9.36 12.55 11.37
C GLU A 235 -10.33 12.32 10.22
N ILE A 236 -10.05 11.29 9.43
CA ILE A 236 -10.88 10.84 8.33
C ILE A 236 -11.37 9.44 8.71
N ASN A 237 -12.64 9.36 9.11
CA ASN A 237 -13.31 8.09 9.35
C ASN A 237 -13.73 7.51 8.01
N ASN A 238 -13.15 6.35 7.67
CA ASN A 238 -13.55 5.59 6.50
C ASN A 238 -14.46 4.45 6.98
N ASP A 239 -15.73 4.79 7.14
CA ASP A 239 -16.77 3.87 7.60
C ASP A 239 -17.50 3.21 6.42
N ALA A 240 -17.24 3.70 5.20
CA ALA A 240 -17.75 3.14 3.96
C ALA A 240 -16.60 2.88 2.97
N PRO A 241 -16.67 1.77 2.21
CA PRO A 241 -15.57 1.31 1.37
C PRO A 241 -15.33 2.07 0.05
N SER A 242 -15.92 3.25 -0.15
CA SER A 242 -16.06 3.81 -1.49
C SER A 242 -14.76 4.33 -2.13
N ARG A 243 -13.73 4.78 -1.39
CA ARG A 243 -12.40 5.26 -1.92
C ARG A 243 -12.42 5.81 -3.37
N ASN A 244 -13.33 6.73 -3.68
CA ASN A 244 -13.52 7.33 -5.02
C ASN A 244 -13.73 6.31 -6.17
N ARG A 245 -14.24 5.13 -5.84
CA ARG A 245 -14.68 4.09 -6.77
C ARG A 245 -16.21 4.12 -6.88
N ILE A 246 -16.68 3.93 -8.10
CA ILE A 246 -18.09 3.96 -8.44
C ILE A 246 -18.49 2.66 -9.13
N LYS A 247 -19.77 2.32 -8.97
CA LYS A 247 -20.42 1.22 -9.68
C LYS A 247 -21.11 1.74 -10.92
N LEU A 248 -21.10 0.92 -11.97
CA LEU A 248 -21.78 1.20 -13.24
C LEU A 248 -23.18 0.56 -13.23
N ASP A 249 -24.05 0.93 -14.18
CA ASP A 249 -25.39 0.32 -14.27
C ASP A 249 -25.38 -1.20 -14.40
N LEU A 250 -24.39 -1.75 -15.12
CA LEU A 250 -24.19 -3.20 -15.24
C LEU A 250 -23.93 -3.88 -13.88
N CYS A 251 -23.51 -3.14 -12.85
CA CYS A 251 -23.25 -3.69 -11.53
C CYS A 251 -24.55 -4.03 -10.78
N LYS A 252 -25.70 -3.46 -11.16
CA LYS A 252 -27.00 -3.71 -10.49
C LYS A 252 -27.37 -5.20 -10.47
N ASN A 253 -26.99 -5.95 -11.50
CA ASN A 253 -27.24 -7.39 -11.63
C ASN A 253 -26.00 -8.25 -11.37
N CYS A 254 -24.93 -7.67 -10.81
CA CYS A 254 -23.68 -8.38 -10.57
C CYS A 254 -23.74 -9.18 -9.26
N ARG A 255 -23.33 -10.47 -9.29
CA ARG A 255 -23.21 -11.33 -8.10
C ARG A 255 -22.33 -10.75 -6.98
N TYR A 256 -21.44 -9.82 -7.33
CA TYR A 256 -20.53 -9.18 -6.38
C TYR A 256 -20.96 -7.75 -6.01
N ASP A 257 -22.17 -7.30 -6.38
CA ASP A 257 -22.60 -5.92 -6.12
C ASP A 257 -22.39 -5.53 -4.65
N LYS A 258 -22.82 -6.35 -3.69
CA LYS A 258 -22.72 -6.01 -2.27
C LYS A 258 -21.29 -5.91 -1.72
N ILE A 259 -20.30 -6.41 -2.44
CA ILE A 259 -18.90 -6.53 -1.97
C ILE A 259 -17.94 -5.69 -2.82
N CYS A 260 -18.09 -5.68 -4.14
CA CYS A 260 -17.21 -4.96 -5.04
C CYS A 260 -17.40 -3.44 -4.89
N PHE A 261 -16.31 -2.68 -4.72
CA PHE A 261 -16.42 -1.22 -4.62
C PHE A 261 -16.41 -0.53 -5.98
N GLY A 262 -16.30 -1.30 -7.08
CA GLY A 262 -16.37 -0.80 -8.44
C GLY A 262 -15.02 -0.30 -8.95
N VAL A 263 -15.05 0.74 -9.80
CA VAL A 263 -13.89 1.27 -10.52
C VAL A 263 -13.63 2.71 -10.11
N PHE A 264 -12.38 3.14 -10.02
CA PHE A 264 -12.05 4.54 -9.73
C PHE A 264 -12.78 5.48 -10.70
N ASN A 265 -13.41 6.53 -10.18
CA ASN A 265 -14.08 7.55 -10.99
C ASN A 265 -13.10 8.14 -12.03
N GLU A 266 -11.85 8.34 -11.62
CA GLU A 266 -10.79 8.88 -12.48
C GLU A 266 -10.46 7.96 -13.66
N TYR A 267 -10.61 6.63 -13.51
CA TYR A 267 -10.46 5.71 -14.63
C TYR A 267 -11.52 5.97 -15.70
N ILE A 268 -12.77 6.17 -15.28
CA ILE A 268 -13.89 6.40 -16.20
C ILE A 268 -13.73 7.74 -16.91
N ASN A 269 -13.28 8.78 -16.21
CA ASN A 269 -12.99 10.08 -16.79
C ASN A 269 -11.93 10.01 -17.91
N ASN A 270 -10.93 9.13 -17.76
CA ASN A 270 -9.79 9.03 -18.69
C ASN A 270 -9.98 8.00 -19.81
N PHE A 271 -10.72 6.91 -19.56
CA PHE A 271 -10.79 5.75 -20.45
C PHE A 271 -12.22 5.31 -20.80
N GLY A 272 -13.24 5.94 -20.20
CA GLY A 272 -14.63 5.58 -20.39
C GLY A 272 -14.98 4.21 -19.78
N THR A 273 -16.10 3.63 -20.22
CA THR A 273 -16.63 2.36 -19.66
C THR A 273 -16.52 1.15 -20.59
N GLN A 274 -16.03 1.34 -21.82
CA GLN A 274 -16.04 0.29 -22.84
C GLN A 274 -15.22 -0.93 -22.42
N ASP A 275 -14.05 -0.70 -21.84
CA ASP A 275 -13.15 -1.76 -21.37
C ASP A 275 -13.70 -2.52 -20.14
N ILE A 276 -14.73 -1.99 -19.48
CA ILE A 276 -15.37 -2.61 -18.31
C ILE A 276 -16.59 -3.42 -18.73
N LYS A 277 -17.34 -2.95 -19.74
CA LYS A 277 -18.64 -3.47 -20.20
C LYS A 277 -18.59 -4.76 -21.04
N MET A 278 -17.42 -5.30 -21.34
CA MET A 278 -17.31 -6.47 -22.21
C MET A 278 -17.92 -7.73 -21.57
N LYS A 279 -18.88 -8.30 -22.31
CA LYS A 279 -19.62 -9.55 -22.02
C LYS A 279 -18.71 -10.74 -21.87
#